data_AF-A0A356U9Z9-F1
#
_entry.id   AF-A0A356U9Z9-F1
#
_cell.length_a   1.000
_cell.length_b   1.000
_cell.length_c   1.000
_cell.angle_alpha   90.00
_cell.angle_beta   90.00
_cell.angle_gamma   90.00
#
_symmetry.space_group_name_H-M   'P 1'
#
loop_
_entity.id
_entity.type
_entity.pdbx_description
1 polymer ?
#
loop_
_entity_poly.entity_id
_entity_poly.type
_entity_poly.pdbx_seq_one_letter_code
_entity_poly.pdbx_strand_id
1 'polypeptide(L)' 'MMNETIKRAIISVIIFVVVYVGASIVTGMPTYDGLVKTLEFMSAVIAAGCYWVGSNPAK' A
#
# COMPACT_ATOMS: atom_id res chain seq x y z
N MET A 1 -17.34 -15.62 -12.27
CA MET A 1 -16.72 -15.29 -10.96
C MET A 1 -15.25 -15.02 -11.20
N MET A 2 -14.73 -13.89 -10.70
CA MET A 2 -13.30 -13.56 -10.83
C MET A 2 -12.51 -14.39 -9.81
N ASN A 3 -11.34 -14.89 -10.20
CA ASN A 3 -10.49 -15.67 -9.30
C ASN A 3 -10.12 -14.81 -8.07
N GLU A 4 -10.35 -15.34 -6.87
CA GLU A 4 -10.11 -14.65 -5.60
C GLU A 4 -8.66 -14.15 -5.48
N THR A 5 -7.70 -14.91 -6.01
CA THR A 5 -6.28 -14.47 -6.05
C THR A 5 -6.10 -13.22 -6.90
N ILE A 6 -6.79 -13.13 -8.05
CA ILE A 6 -6.74 -11.95 -8.93
C ILE A 6 -7.42 -10.76 -8.26
N LYS A 7 -8.54 -10.97 -7.57
CA LYS A 7 -9.23 -9.92 -6.81
C LYS A 7 -8.31 -9.30 -5.75
N ARG A 8 -7.61 -10.15 -4.99
CA ARG A 8 -6.68 -9.72 -3.95
C ARG A 8 -5.45 -9.02 -4.52
N ALA A 9 -4.98 -9.48 -5.68
CA ALA A 9 -3.91 -8.82 -6.42
C ALA A 9 -4.28 -7.40 -6.84
N ILE A 10 -5.45 -7.23 -7.43
CA ILE A 10 -5.97 -5.93 -7.85
C ILE A 10 -6.11 -4.99 -6.66
N ILE A 11 -6.67 -5.45 -5.54
CA ILE A 11 -6.83 -4.62 -4.33
C ILE A 11 -5.47 -4.19 -3.77
N SER A 12 -4.49 -5.09 -3.72
CA SER A 12 -3.15 -4.75 -3.24
C SER A 12 -2.45 -3.72 -4.14
N VAL A 13 -2.60 -3.84 -5.46
CA VAL A 13 -2.09 -2.85 -6.42
C VAL A 13 -2.77 -1.49 -6.24
N ILE A 14 -4.09 -1.46 -6.06
CA ILE A 14 -4.83 -0.21 -5.81
C ILE A 14 -4.33 0.47 -4.54
N ILE A 15 -4.19 -0.26 -3.44
CA ILE A 15 -3.67 0.27 -2.17
C ILE A 15 -2.26 0.84 -2.36
N PHE A 16 -1.38 0.11 -3.06
CA PHE A 16 -0.03 0.58 -3.36
C PHE A 16 -0.03 1.90 -4.15
N VAL A 17 -0.85 2.00 -5.20
CA VAL A 17 -0.95 3.20 -6.03
C VAL A 17 -1.47 4.39 -5.21
N VAL A 18 -2.51 4.19 -4.40
CA VAL A 18 -3.07 5.25 -3.55
C VAL A 18 -2.01 5.79 -2.58
N VAL A 19 -1.24 4.91 -1.94
CA VAL A 19 -0.19 5.37 -1.01
C VAL A 19 0.99 5.99 -1.75
N TYR A 20 1.43 5.42 -2.89
CA TYR A 20 2.52 5.98 -3.69
C TYR A 20 2.22 7.42 -4.15
N VAL A 21 1.00 7.64 -4.67
CA VAL A 21 0.56 8.96 -5.14
C VAL A 21 0.31 9.90 -3.96
N GLY A 22 -0.38 9.42 -2.91
CA GLY A 22 -0.63 10.19 -1.69
C GLY A 22 0.67 10.69 -1.05
N ALA A 23 1.66 9.81 -0.90
CA ALA A 23 2.96 10.18 -0.35
C ALA A 23 3.65 11.25 -1.22
N SER A 24 3.52 11.17 -2.54
CA SER A 24 4.08 12.16 -3.50
C SER A 24 3.54 13.57 -3.29
N ILE A 25 2.23 13.69 -3.04
CA ILE A 25 1.58 14.96 -2.69
C ILE A 25 2.07 15.46 -1.33
N VAL A 26 2.16 14.57 -0.34
CA VAL A 26 2.51 14.92 1.04
C VAL A 26 3.93 15.48 1.15
N THR A 27 4.92 14.96 0.41
CA THR A 27 6.27 15.55 0.42
C THR A 27 6.49 16.79 -0.42
N GLY A 28 5.52 17.17 -1.25
CA GLY A 28 5.58 18.50 -1.85
C GLY A 28 5.41 19.60 -0.80
N MET A 29 4.93 19.27 0.40
CA MET A 29 4.70 20.24 1.46
C MET A 29 6.01 20.63 2.17
N PRO A 30 6.25 21.93 2.39
CA PRO A 30 7.52 22.47 2.88
C PRO A 30 7.88 22.05 4.32
N THR A 31 6.93 21.48 5.05
CA THR A 31 7.06 21.04 6.45
C THR A 31 7.35 19.54 6.60
N TYR A 32 7.39 18.78 5.51
CA TYR A 32 7.46 17.32 5.58
C TYR A 32 8.89 16.79 5.47
N ASP A 33 9.40 16.24 6.57
CA ASP A 33 10.75 15.65 6.67
C ASP A 33 10.86 14.34 5.87
N GLY A 34 11.95 14.17 5.12
CA GLY A 34 12.19 13.00 4.27
C GLY A 34 12.13 11.67 5.02
N LEU A 35 12.47 11.66 6.32
CA LEU A 35 12.34 10.47 7.18
C LEU A 35 10.90 10.02 7.36
N VAL A 36 9.95 10.95 7.49
CA VAL A 36 8.53 10.63 7.64
C VAL A 36 7.99 9.99 6.37
N LYS A 37 8.48 10.42 5.19
CA LYS A 37 8.11 9.79 3.92
C LYS A 37 8.62 8.37 3.78
N THR A 38 9.87 8.12 4.19
CA THR A 38 10.41 6.76 4.18
C THR A 38 9.58 5.84 5.08
N LEU A 39 9.19 6.32 6.27
CA LEU A 39 8.33 5.59 7.20
C LEU A 39 6.93 5.33 6.62
N GLU A 40 6.31 6.31 5.98
CA GLU A 40 5.02 6.13 5.30
C GLU A 40 5.09 5.06 4.21
N PHE A 41 6.11 5.10 3.35
CA PHE A 41 6.30 4.11 2.29
C PHE A 41 6.47 2.71 2.84
N MET A 42 7.31 2.55 3.88
CA MET A 42 7.52 1.27 4.53
C MET A 42 6.23 0.76 5.17
N SER A 43 5.46 1.62 5.84
CA SER A 43 4.19 1.27 6.46
C SER A 43 3.16 0.78 5.43
N ALA A 44 3.14 1.40 4.25
CA ALA A 44 2.24 1.05 3.15
C ALA A 44 2.56 -0.30 2.52
N VAL A 45 3.86 -0.55 2.28
CA VAL A 45 4.36 -1.84 1.77
C VAL A 45 4.04 -2.96 2.77
N ILE A 46 4.23 -2.70 4.06
CA ILE A 46 3.88 -3.65 5.13
C ILE A 46 2.37 -3.89 5.17
N ALA A 47 1.53 -2.85 5.12
CA ALA A 47 0.07 -2.97 5.13
C ALA A 47 -0.45 -3.76 3.93
N ALA A 48 0.06 -3.49 2.73
CA ALA A 48 -0.28 -4.23 1.51
C ALA A 48 0.15 -5.70 1.59
N GLY A 49 1.34 -5.98 2.11
CA GLY A 49 1.84 -7.33 2.37
C GLY A 49 0.97 -8.09 3.39
N CYS A 50 0.59 -7.44 4.49
CA CYS A 50 -0.28 -8.00 5.52
C CYS A 50 -1.69 -8.31 4.98
N TYR A 51 -2.26 -7.45 4.14
CA TYR A 51 -3.53 -7.73 3.46
C TYR A 51 -3.44 -8.99 2.59
N TRP A 52 -2.34 -9.14 1.84
CA TRP A 52 -2.11 -10.30 0.97
C TRP A 52 -1.84 -11.60 1.72
N VAL A 53 -1.14 -11.55 2.85
CA VAL A 53 -0.92 -12.75 3.68
C VAL A 53 -2.19 -13.14 4.44
N GLY A 54 -2.92 -12.17 5.00
CA GLY A 54 -4.04 -12.39 5.90
C GLY A 54 -5.36 -12.77 5.23
N SER A 55 -5.67 -12.25 4.04
CA SER A 55 -6.94 -12.59 3.36
C SER A 55 -6.89 -13.90 2.54
N ASN A 56 -5.85 -14.74 2.72
CA ASN A 56 -5.68 -15.97 1.93
C ASN A 56 -6.59 -17.07 2.47
N PRO A 57 -7.60 -17.53 1.70
CA PRO A 57 -8.61 -18.46 2.22
C PRO A 57 -8.11 -19.90 2.39
N ALA A 58 -6.88 -20.19 1.95
CA ALA A 58 -6.24 -21.50 2.15
C ALA A 58 -5.49 -21.61 3.50
N LYS A 59 -5.64 -20.63 4.38
CA LYS A 59 -5.34 -20.72 5.82
C LYS A 59 -6.66 -20.60 6.59
#